data_AF-A0A3M0Z5F2-F1
#
_entry.id   AF-A0A3M0Z5F2-F1
#
_cell.length_a   1.000
_cell.length_b   1.000
_cell.length_c   1.000
_cell.angle_alpha   90.00
_cell.angle_beta   90.00
_cell.angle_gamma   90.00
#
_symmetry.space_group_name_H-M   'P 1'
#
loop_
_entity.id
_entity.type
_entity.pdbx_description
1 polymer ?
#
loop_
_entity_poly.entity_id
_entity_poly.type
_entity_poly.pdbx_seq_one_letter_code
_entity_poly.pdbx_strand_id
1 'polypeptide(L)'
;MFHGSVKSAWVYSLVCCGFVLGLSGCSQSRKGGGSSTMVIGQQAHTAVYGTGAQGKLEFVIVTDLPSDGTKVSMSISSFPLSVFSGWKGSIRTPSGKTIQFKANNNHLEIDGARYPFNKGRLFLLSGNSGKISVEQLNVPIGNSPREVELEQVAKRDEVQRFFGGDGGTR
;
A
#
# COMPACT_ATOMS: atom_id res chain seq x y z
N MET A 1 61.11 -35.54 33.82
CA MET A 1 60.61 -34.33 33.14
C MET A 1 60.02 -34.74 31.80
N PHE A 2 58.70 -34.78 31.68
CA PHE A 2 57.91 -34.28 30.56
C PHE A 2 56.43 -34.31 30.98
N HIS A 3 55.78 -33.18 30.75
CA HIS A 3 54.43 -32.79 31.17
C HIS A 3 53.35 -33.41 30.28
N GLY A 4 52.15 -33.58 30.84
CA GLY A 4 50.86 -33.77 30.14
C GLY A 4 49.82 -34.29 31.13
N SER A 5 48.89 -33.53 31.74
CA SER A 5 48.03 -32.42 31.29
C SER A 5 47.20 -32.81 30.06
N VAL A 6 45.86 -32.81 30.03
CA VAL A 6 44.80 -32.48 31.01
C VAL A 6 43.56 -33.31 30.62
N LYS A 7 42.74 -33.64 31.61
CA LYS A 7 41.48 -34.38 31.51
C LYS A 7 40.42 -33.64 30.67
N SER A 8 39.67 -34.43 29.91
CA SER A 8 38.43 -34.10 29.23
C SER A 8 37.38 -33.51 30.17
N ALA A 9 36.77 -32.39 29.79
CA ALA A 9 35.53 -31.89 30.39
C ALA A 9 34.64 -31.30 29.29
N TRP A 10 33.64 -32.07 28.90
CA TRP A 10 32.46 -31.59 28.20
C TRP A 10 31.50 -31.04 29.25
N VAL A 11 31.18 -29.75 29.21
CA VAL A 11 29.96 -29.22 29.83
C VAL A 11 29.36 -28.17 28.90
N TYR A 12 28.12 -28.44 28.53
CA TYR A 12 27.22 -27.67 27.68
C TYR A 12 27.10 -26.21 28.15
N SER A 13 27.37 -25.26 27.24
CA SER A 13 27.05 -23.85 27.48
C SER A 13 25.60 -23.58 27.09
N LEU A 14 24.85 -23.10 28.09
CA LEU A 14 23.44 -22.76 28.08
C LEU A 14 23.07 -21.79 26.96
N VAL A 15 22.10 -22.23 26.17
CA VAL A 15 21.13 -21.36 25.51
C VAL A 15 20.32 -20.66 26.61
N CYS A 16 20.48 -19.35 26.77
CA CYS A 16 19.49 -18.51 27.42
C CYS A 16 19.19 -17.33 26.49
N CYS A 17 18.10 -17.49 25.75
CA CYS A 17 17.36 -16.45 25.08
C CYS A 17 17.05 -15.30 26.06
N GLY A 18 17.55 -14.11 25.76
CA GLY A 18 17.25 -12.89 26.50
C GLY A 18 17.42 -11.67 25.62
N PHE A 19 16.92 -11.73 24.38
CA PHE A 19 16.89 -10.59 23.47
C PHE A 19 15.56 -9.83 23.66
N VAL A 20 15.69 -8.60 24.17
CA VAL A 20 14.91 -7.41 23.82
C VAL A 20 13.42 -7.41 24.15
N LEU A 21 13.05 -6.61 25.16
CA LEU A 21 11.88 -5.72 25.09
C LEU A 21 12.24 -4.35 25.67
N GLY A 22 13.18 -3.69 25.00
CA GLY A 22 13.22 -2.23 25.01
C GLY A 22 12.25 -1.69 23.95
N LEU A 23 11.78 -0.47 24.20
CA LEU A 23 10.95 0.39 23.34
C LEU A 23 9.43 0.27 23.54
N SER A 24 8.95 0.91 24.62
CA SER A 24 7.71 1.71 24.59
C SER A 24 7.91 2.86 23.58
N GLY A 25 8.03 2.51 22.31
CA GLY A 25 8.22 3.44 21.22
C GLY A 25 6.90 4.13 20.93
N CYS A 26 6.87 5.43 21.21
CA CYS A 26 5.93 6.42 20.71
C CYS A 26 5.11 5.93 19.51
N SER A 27 3.79 5.87 19.64
CA SER A 27 2.86 5.87 18.50
C SER A 27 2.91 7.23 17.80
N GLN A 28 4.07 7.57 17.22
CA GLN A 28 4.16 8.59 16.20
C GLN A 28 3.24 8.12 15.08
N SER A 29 2.15 8.85 14.86
CA SER A 29 1.27 8.71 13.71
C SER A 29 2.08 8.90 12.43
N ARG A 30 2.74 7.84 11.97
CA ARG A 30 3.53 7.84 10.75
C ARG A 30 2.57 7.72 9.59
N LYS A 31 2.57 8.75 8.73
CA LYS A 31 2.04 8.61 7.38
C LYS A 31 2.68 7.37 6.75
N GLY A 32 1.87 6.51 6.17
CA GLY A 32 2.30 5.21 5.65
C GLY A 32 1.65 4.91 4.31
N GLY A 33 2.08 3.86 3.64
CA GLY A 33 1.45 3.43 2.39
C GLY A 33 1.45 1.91 2.33
N GLY A 34 0.53 1.34 1.58
CA GLY A 34 0.44 -0.10 1.46
C GLY A 34 -0.44 -0.53 0.32
N SER A 35 -0.46 -1.84 0.12
CA SER A 35 -1.44 -2.52 -0.71
C SER A 35 -2.10 -3.63 0.07
N SER A 36 -3.31 -3.98 -0.32
CA SER A 36 -4.05 -5.12 0.21
C SER A 36 -4.91 -5.73 -0.88
N THR A 37 -5.10 -7.04 -0.83
CA THR A 37 -6.11 -7.69 -1.65
C THR A 37 -7.48 -7.44 -1.05
N MET A 38 -8.47 -7.15 -1.89
CA MET A 38 -9.88 -7.02 -1.52
C MET A 38 -10.75 -7.82 -2.50
N VAL A 39 -11.90 -8.28 -2.05
CA VAL A 39 -12.85 -9.02 -2.89
C VAL A 39 -13.99 -8.09 -3.28
N ILE A 40 -14.25 -7.94 -4.58
CA ILE A 40 -15.38 -7.17 -5.13
C ILE A 40 -16.19 -8.13 -5.97
N GLY A 41 -17.46 -8.35 -5.61
CA GLY A 41 -18.24 -9.45 -6.16
C GLY A 41 -17.59 -10.80 -5.87
N GLN A 42 -17.19 -11.52 -6.92
CA GLN A 42 -16.52 -12.83 -6.84
C GLN A 42 -15.03 -12.79 -7.23
N GLN A 43 -14.48 -11.60 -7.48
CA GLN A 43 -13.11 -11.43 -8.00
C GLN A 43 -12.21 -10.74 -6.98
N ALA A 44 -10.93 -11.13 -7.00
CA ALA A 44 -9.90 -10.51 -6.19
C ALA A 44 -9.33 -9.29 -6.92
N HIS A 45 -9.29 -8.16 -6.21
CA HIS A 45 -8.76 -6.89 -6.67
C HIS A 45 -7.68 -6.42 -5.71
N THR A 46 -6.85 -5.48 -6.17
CA THR A 46 -5.81 -4.87 -5.36
C THR A 46 -6.24 -3.47 -4.97
N ALA A 47 -6.23 -3.17 -3.68
CA ALA A 47 -6.29 -1.80 -3.17
C ALA A 47 -4.88 -1.31 -2.89
N VAL A 48 -4.55 -0.11 -3.37
CA VAL A 48 -3.28 0.58 -3.16
C VAL A 48 -3.60 1.91 -2.49
N TYR A 49 -2.98 2.20 -1.35
CA TYR A 49 -3.43 3.30 -0.52
C TYR A 49 -2.31 4.02 0.20
N GLY A 50 -2.59 5.28 0.55
CA GLY A 50 -1.80 6.07 1.48
C GLY A 50 -2.58 6.36 2.75
N THR A 51 -1.93 6.23 3.89
CA THR A 51 -2.47 6.56 5.20
C THR A 51 -1.84 7.83 5.76
N GLY A 52 -2.70 8.71 6.25
CA GLY A 52 -2.36 9.97 6.87
C GLY A 52 -2.02 9.87 8.35
N ALA A 53 -2.12 11.01 9.03
CA ALA A 53 -2.11 11.04 10.50
C ALA A 53 -3.22 10.14 11.06
N GLN A 54 -2.97 9.50 12.21
CA GLN A 54 -3.92 8.57 12.85
C GLN A 54 -4.24 7.30 12.04
N GLY A 55 -3.48 6.99 10.97
CA GLY A 55 -3.67 5.77 10.18
C GLY A 55 -4.89 5.79 9.25
N LYS A 56 -5.55 6.95 9.09
CA LYS A 56 -6.72 7.13 8.23
C LYS A 56 -6.33 7.18 6.76
N LEU A 57 -7.20 6.72 5.86
CA LEU A 57 -6.94 6.75 4.42
C LEU A 57 -6.95 8.18 3.87
N GLU A 58 -5.93 8.54 3.10
CA GLU A 58 -5.86 9.82 2.36
C GLU A 58 -6.11 9.64 0.85
N PHE A 59 -5.87 8.43 0.32
CA PHE A 59 -6.34 8.02 -1.01
C PHE A 59 -6.38 6.49 -1.08
N VAL A 60 -7.20 5.96 -2.00
CA VAL A 60 -7.22 4.55 -2.37
C VAL A 60 -7.33 4.44 -3.89
N ILE A 61 -6.49 3.59 -4.49
CA ILE A 61 -6.59 3.15 -5.87
C ILE A 61 -7.02 1.68 -5.82
N VAL A 62 -8.19 1.36 -6.35
CA VAL A 62 -8.65 -0.02 -6.53
C VAL A 62 -8.35 -0.43 -7.96
N THR A 63 -7.80 -1.62 -8.14
CA THR A 63 -7.42 -2.10 -9.47
C THR A 63 -7.67 -3.60 -9.66
N ASP A 64 -8.04 -3.97 -10.87
CA ASP A 64 -8.14 -5.35 -11.37
C ASP A 64 -6.79 -5.93 -11.84
N LEU A 65 -5.72 -5.14 -11.80
CA LEU A 65 -4.40 -5.57 -12.23
C LEU A 65 -3.76 -6.47 -11.15
N PRO A 66 -3.26 -7.68 -11.51
CA PRO A 66 -2.55 -8.55 -10.59
C PRO A 66 -1.30 -7.86 -10.03
N SER A 67 -1.17 -7.91 -8.70
CA SER A 67 -0.34 -7.01 -7.89
C SER A 67 1.10 -7.48 -7.64
N ASP A 68 1.63 -8.40 -8.42
CA ASP A 68 3.02 -8.84 -8.23
C ASP A 68 3.97 -7.66 -8.47
N GLY A 69 4.50 -7.10 -7.38
CA GLY A 69 5.40 -5.94 -7.41
C GLY A 69 4.73 -4.58 -7.23
N THR A 70 3.46 -4.51 -6.82
CA THR A 70 2.86 -3.24 -6.38
C THR A 70 3.60 -2.73 -5.15
N LYS A 71 4.14 -1.51 -5.23
CA LYS A 71 4.92 -0.89 -4.15
C LYS A 71 4.36 0.48 -3.84
N VAL A 72 4.25 0.80 -2.56
CA VAL A 72 3.91 2.14 -2.09
C VAL A 72 4.92 2.53 -1.01
N SER A 73 5.49 3.71 -1.14
CA SER A 73 6.35 4.30 -0.14
C SER A 73 5.95 5.75 0.12
N MET A 74 6.19 6.18 1.35
CA MET A 74 6.17 7.61 1.65
C MET A 74 7.46 8.22 1.13
N SER A 75 7.35 9.23 0.27
CA SER A 75 8.48 10.02 -0.19
C SER A 75 8.50 11.32 0.61
N ILE A 76 9.60 11.53 1.33
CA ILE A 76 9.92 12.80 1.99
C ILE A 76 11.17 13.31 1.30
N SER A 77 11.06 14.38 0.53
CA SER A 77 12.22 15.03 -0.06
C SER A 77 12.84 16.01 0.94
N SER A 78 14.09 15.76 1.30
CA SER A 78 14.89 16.62 2.22
C SER A 78 15.48 17.85 1.53
N PHE A 79 15.17 18.09 0.25
CA PHE A 79 15.67 19.23 -0.51
C PHE A 79 14.73 20.44 -0.34
N PRO A 80 15.26 21.63 -0.01
CA PRO A 80 14.46 22.82 0.32
C PRO A 80 13.62 23.39 -0.84
N LEU A 81 13.74 22.84 -2.06
CA LEU A 81 13.07 23.34 -3.27
C LEU A 81 12.08 22.34 -3.91
N SER A 82 11.93 21.14 -3.34
CA SER A 82 10.94 20.15 -3.79
C SER A 82 10.18 19.67 -2.56
N VAL A 83 8.96 20.16 -2.37
CA VAL A 83 8.09 19.77 -1.25
C VAL A 83 7.08 18.75 -1.72
N PHE A 84 7.53 17.58 -2.18
CA PHE A 84 6.61 16.46 -2.38
C PHE A 84 6.57 15.62 -1.12
N SER A 85 5.90 16.13 -0.08
CA SER A 85 5.51 15.31 1.07
C SER A 85 4.31 14.47 0.66
N GLY A 86 4.51 13.20 0.36
CA GLY A 86 3.43 12.37 -0.17
C GLY A 86 3.80 10.92 -0.37
N TRP A 87 3.00 10.24 -1.16
CA TRP A 87 3.18 8.85 -1.53
C TRP A 87 3.71 8.75 -2.94
N LYS A 88 4.53 7.74 -3.17
CA LYS A 88 4.93 7.31 -4.50
C LYS A 88 4.82 5.81 -4.56
N GLY A 89 4.53 5.29 -5.73
CA GLY A 89 4.44 3.87 -5.90
C GLY A 89 4.28 3.47 -7.35
N SER A 90 4.20 2.17 -7.53
CA SER A 90 4.04 1.57 -8.84
C SER A 90 3.06 0.42 -8.77
N ILE A 91 2.25 0.25 -9.82
CA ILE A 91 1.36 -0.90 -10.04
C ILE A 91 1.90 -1.63 -11.27
N ARG A 92 2.23 -2.91 -11.14
CA ARG A 92 2.68 -3.72 -12.27
C ARG A 92 1.47 -4.32 -12.97
N THR A 93 1.45 -4.27 -14.30
CA THR A 93 0.39 -4.86 -15.11
C THR A 93 0.78 -6.28 -15.56
N PRO A 94 -0.18 -7.15 -15.95
CA PRO A 94 0.12 -8.47 -16.52
C PRO A 94 1.02 -8.39 -17.75
N SER A 95 0.87 -7.33 -18.54
CA SER A 95 1.68 -7.08 -19.75
C SER A 95 3.14 -6.68 -19.47
N GLY A 96 3.53 -6.56 -18.20
CA GLY A 96 4.86 -6.10 -17.80
C GLY A 96 5.04 -4.58 -17.76
N LYS A 97 4.07 -3.78 -18.27
CA LYS A 97 4.07 -2.32 -18.08
C LYS A 97 3.95 -2.00 -16.59
N THR A 98 4.71 -1.01 -16.13
CA THR A 98 4.66 -0.49 -14.76
C THR A 98 3.99 0.89 -14.77
N ILE A 99 2.89 1.03 -14.03
CA ILE A 99 2.15 2.27 -13.87
C ILE A 99 2.72 2.98 -12.66
N GLN A 100 3.35 4.13 -12.86
CA GLN A 100 3.86 4.95 -11.76
C GLN A 100 2.75 5.86 -11.23
N PHE A 101 2.70 6.03 -9.91
CA PHE A 101 1.82 7.02 -9.30
C PHE A 101 2.53 7.83 -8.21
N LYS A 102 2.04 9.05 -8.02
CA LYS A 102 2.45 9.94 -6.92
C LYS A 102 1.20 10.56 -6.33
N ALA A 103 1.05 10.55 -5.02
CA ALA A 103 -0.09 11.16 -4.35
C ALA A 103 0.38 12.15 -3.29
N ASN A 104 -0.39 13.21 -3.07
CA ASN A 104 -0.29 14.02 -1.87
C ASN A 104 -1.70 14.39 -1.39
N ASN A 105 -1.81 15.27 -0.40
CA ASN A 105 -3.11 15.63 0.17
C ASN A 105 -4.08 16.29 -0.83
N ASN A 106 -3.58 16.77 -1.98
CA ASN A 106 -4.32 17.61 -2.92
C ASN A 106 -4.51 16.99 -4.32
N HIS A 107 -3.78 15.93 -4.66
CA HIS A 107 -3.90 15.26 -5.96
C HIS A 107 -3.26 13.88 -5.97
N LEU A 108 -3.69 13.07 -6.93
CA LEU A 108 -3.04 11.84 -7.36
C LEU A 108 -2.57 12.03 -8.80
N GLU A 109 -1.33 11.67 -9.09
CA GLU A 109 -0.76 11.59 -10.43
C GLU A 109 -0.62 10.11 -10.78
N ILE A 110 -1.15 9.67 -11.92
CA ILE A 110 -1.00 8.30 -12.44
C ILE A 110 -0.50 8.39 -13.88
N ASP A 111 0.67 7.81 -14.17
CA ASP A 111 1.32 7.81 -15.49
C ASP A 111 1.41 9.22 -16.12
N GLY A 112 1.65 10.25 -15.29
CA GLY A 112 1.75 11.66 -15.69
C GLY A 112 0.41 12.41 -15.78
N ALA A 113 -0.74 11.73 -15.73
CA ALA A 113 -2.05 12.35 -15.65
C ALA A 113 -2.36 12.77 -14.20
N ARG A 114 -2.84 14.01 -14.00
CA ARG A 114 -3.09 14.60 -12.68
C ARG A 114 -4.58 14.65 -12.35
N TYR A 115 -4.93 14.11 -11.19
CA TYR A 115 -6.28 13.99 -10.65
C TYR A 115 -6.40 14.77 -9.34
N PRO A 116 -6.94 16.00 -9.34
CA PRO A 116 -7.03 16.84 -8.16
C PRO A 116 -8.11 16.35 -7.18
N PHE A 117 -7.85 16.49 -5.89
CA PHE A 117 -8.83 16.23 -4.82
C PHE A 117 -8.54 17.04 -3.55
N ASN A 118 -9.56 17.29 -2.73
CA ASN A 118 -9.38 18.10 -1.51
C ASN A 118 -9.09 17.26 -0.26
N LYS A 119 -9.73 16.09 -0.14
CA LYS A 119 -9.58 15.14 0.97
C LYS A 119 -9.94 13.76 0.47
N GLY A 120 -9.17 12.74 0.85
CA GLY A 120 -9.58 11.33 0.82
C GLY A 120 -10.40 10.96 -0.41
N ARG A 121 -9.77 10.52 -1.50
CA ARG A 121 -10.49 10.07 -2.69
C ARG A 121 -10.18 8.64 -3.10
N LEU A 122 -11.18 8.06 -3.76
CA LEU A 122 -11.16 6.73 -4.33
C LEU A 122 -10.96 6.83 -5.84
N PHE A 123 -10.04 6.03 -6.35
CA PHE A 123 -9.70 5.94 -7.77
C PHE A 123 -9.88 4.50 -8.21
N LEU A 124 -10.56 4.29 -9.32
CA LEU A 124 -10.72 2.98 -9.94
C LEU A 124 -9.80 2.93 -11.15
N LEU A 125 -8.93 1.93 -11.17
CA LEU A 125 -7.93 1.77 -12.21
C LEU A 125 -8.08 0.41 -12.85
N SER A 126 -8.38 0.39 -14.14
CA SER A 126 -8.41 -0.82 -14.95
C SER A 126 -7.45 -0.70 -16.12
N GLY A 127 -6.81 -1.80 -16.50
CA GLY A 127 -5.88 -1.82 -17.61
C GLY A 127 -5.95 -3.10 -18.43
N ASN A 128 -6.12 -2.96 -19.74
CA ASN A 128 -6.00 -4.05 -20.71
C ASN A 128 -5.11 -3.61 -21.88
N SER A 129 -4.18 -4.48 -22.30
CA SER A 129 -3.43 -4.38 -23.56
C SER A 129 -2.86 -2.97 -23.86
N GLY A 130 -2.25 -2.35 -22.85
CA GLY A 130 -1.55 -1.06 -22.98
C GLY A 130 -2.40 0.19 -22.78
N LYS A 131 -3.73 0.07 -22.63
CA LYS A 131 -4.62 1.18 -22.25
C LYS A 131 -4.96 1.09 -20.77
N ILE A 132 -4.86 2.23 -20.08
CA ILE A 132 -5.22 2.36 -18.66
C ILE A 132 -6.41 3.31 -18.61
N SER A 133 -7.46 2.90 -17.92
CA SER A 133 -8.60 3.75 -17.58
C SER A 133 -8.52 4.08 -16.10
N VAL A 134 -8.69 5.37 -15.78
CA VAL A 134 -8.73 5.85 -14.39
C VAL A 134 -10.02 6.62 -14.20
N GLU A 135 -10.82 6.19 -13.22
CA GLU A 135 -12.02 6.89 -12.80
C GLU A 135 -11.84 7.41 -11.38
N GLN A 136 -12.05 8.70 -11.17
CA GLN A 136 -12.05 9.30 -9.85
C GLN A 136 -13.48 9.34 -9.32
N LEU A 137 -13.76 8.61 -8.25
CA LEU A 137 -15.04 8.66 -7.57
C LEU A 137 -15.05 9.82 -6.57
N ASN A 138 -16.11 10.64 -6.59
CA ASN A 138 -16.28 11.77 -5.68
C ASN A 138 -16.79 11.32 -4.29
N VAL A 139 -16.15 10.30 -3.73
CA VAL A 139 -16.50 9.72 -2.44
C VAL A 139 -15.43 10.14 -1.43
N PRO A 140 -15.80 10.82 -0.33
CA PRO A 140 -14.86 11.11 0.73
C PRO A 140 -14.49 9.82 1.49
N ILE A 141 -13.18 9.63 1.68
CA ILE A 141 -12.62 8.61 2.58
C ILE A 141 -11.78 9.26 3.70
N GLY A 142 -11.32 8.46 4.67
CA GLY A 142 -10.53 8.87 5.82
C GLY A 142 -11.36 9.15 7.08
N ASN A 143 -12.63 8.76 7.09
CA ASN A 143 -13.53 9.00 8.23
C ASN A 143 -13.61 7.82 9.20
N SER A 144 -13.09 6.67 8.83
CA SER A 144 -13.12 5.43 9.61
C SER A 144 -11.73 4.77 9.65
N PRO A 145 -11.53 3.75 10.50
CA PRO A 145 -10.33 2.92 10.42
C PRO A 145 -10.15 2.35 9.01
N ARG A 146 -8.89 2.24 8.57
CA ARG A 146 -8.52 1.81 7.22
C ARG A 146 -9.24 0.53 6.77
N GLU A 147 -9.26 -0.49 7.63
CA GLU A 147 -9.80 -1.82 7.30
C GLU A 147 -11.30 -1.75 7.04
N VAL A 148 -12.03 -1.04 7.90
CA VAL A 148 -13.48 -0.81 7.78
C VAL A 148 -13.79 -0.06 6.50
N GLU A 149 -12.97 0.94 6.18
CA GLU A 149 -13.18 1.78 5.02
C GLU A 149 -12.88 1.05 3.70
N LEU A 150 -11.85 0.19 3.66
CA LEU A 150 -11.60 -0.69 2.51
C LEU A 150 -12.76 -1.67 2.28
N GLU A 151 -13.35 -2.21 3.35
CA GLU A 151 -14.53 -3.08 3.25
C GLU A 151 -15.75 -2.32 2.71
N GLN A 152 -15.98 -1.09 3.19
CA GLN A 152 -17.03 -0.22 2.66
C GLN A 152 -16.81 0.11 1.18
N VAL A 153 -15.56 0.39 0.78
CA VAL A 153 -15.20 0.62 -0.63
C VAL A 153 -15.55 -0.60 -1.48
N ALA A 154 -15.27 -1.82 -1.02
CA ALA A 154 -15.61 -3.05 -1.75
C ALA A 154 -17.12 -3.21 -2.00
N LYS A 155 -17.93 -2.73 -1.05
CA LYS A 155 -19.39 -2.85 -1.04
C LYS A 155 -20.11 -1.73 -1.80
N ARG A 156 -19.39 -0.75 -2.34
CA ARG A 156 -19.99 0.37 -3.07
C ARG A 156 -20.50 -0.05 -4.45
N ASP A 157 -21.68 0.42 -4.80
CA ASP A 157 -22.30 0.15 -6.10
C ASP A 157 -21.44 0.66 -7.24
N GLU A 158 -20.78 1.82 -7.12
CA GLU A 158 -19.93 2.37 -8.17
C GLU A 158 -18.71 1.48 -8.42
N VAL A 159 -18.14 0.93 -7.35
CA VAL A 159 -16.98 0.02 -7.42
C VAL A 159 -17.40 -1.32 -8.00
N GLN A 160 -18.53 -1.87 -7.55
CA GLN A 160 -19.10 -3.10 -8.09
C GLN A 160 -19.52 -2.95 -9.55
N ARG A 161 -20.03 -1.79 -9.97
CA ARG A 161 -20.39 -1.56 -11.37
C ARG A 161 -19.17 -1.41 -12.27
N PHE A 162 -18.11 -0.78 -11.78
CA PHE A 162 -16.88 -0.60 -12.55
C PHE A 162 -16.15 -1.93 -12.79
N PHE A 163 -16.10 -2.81 -11.78
CA PHE A 163 -15.38 -4.09 -11.85
C PHE A 163 -16.26 -5.31 -12.12
N GLY A 164 -17.52 -5.28 -11.67
CA GLY A 164 -18.50 -6.36 -11.81
C GLY A 164 -19.48 -6.18 -12.96
N GLY A 165 -19.30 -5.14 -13.79
CA GLY A 165 -20.06 -4.96 -15.03
C GLY A 165 -19.72 -6.03 -16.07
N ASP A 166 -20.45 -7.14 -15.98
CA ASP A 166 -20.60 -8.28 -16.91
C ASP A 166 -19.36 -9.05 -17.37
N GLY A 167 -19.43 -10.37 -17.17
CA GLY A 167 -18.69 -11.37 -17.94
C GLY A 167 -19.10 -11.39 -19.42
N GLY A 168 -18.93 -10.26 -20.11
CA GLY A 168 -19.29 -10.06 -21.51
C GLY A 168 -18.38 -9.01 -22.12
N THR A 169 -17.34 -9.48 -22.81
CA THR A 169 -16.52 -8.72 -23.78
C THR A 169 -15.91 -7.40 -23.29
N ARG A 170 -14.67 -7.49 -22.78
CA ARG A 170 -13.66 -6.44 -22.93
C ARG A 170 -12.39 -7.01 -23.52
#